data_AF-A0A9D6TF51-F1
#
_entry.id   AF-A0A9D6TF51-F1
#
_cell.length_a   1.000
_cell.length_b   1.000
_cell.length_c   1.000
_cell.angle_alpha   90.00
_cell.angle_beta   90.00
_cell.angle_gamma   90.00
#
_symmetry.space_group_name_H-M   'P 1'
#
loop_
_entity.id
_entity.type
_entity.pdbx_description
1 polymer ?
#
loop_
_entity_poly.entity_id
_entity_poly.type
_entity_poly.pdbx_seq_one_letter_code
_entity_poly.pdbx_strand_id
1 'polypeptide(L)'
;MRPWWPMRLASVISLTALGWPHALPAHPDHGVALALQPAGTEQPIGVPGIARGEARLAVTILDAKTGEPTPVRVRITGEDGKPLGLPMPRNAPGAAEARLAFPGSVVGLPPEAIGVMYGPNDSAQGYAFQPDGAFYVSGSFDMPMPAGKFRVTLTKGYEFIRESEELVLKAGDHVARKYSLRRWVDMPARGWYSADDHIHLRRSPRENPLILDWIAAEDVHVGVLLQMGDFWTTYFSQYAWGEKGRYGAGGYILTPGQEEPRTHELGHTISVGAERFVRFQDDYYSYDRVFDRVHELGGVSGYAHSAMSFHGYRGMSLDVLAGKIDFLEVMQFCVPQGPLALDHYYRFLDLGYKLTALGGSDFPWCGRGQRPGEEQVGPQIGDARFYTYAGQPFSFARWLEGVKAGNTFVTTGPMLDFQVNGRLPGSSLDVKAGTKLRISATAYGHQPQIPLKRLQIIGHGKVLAEVTAGEPGQNPGRLSVDLELGVEHGIWLAARTDAGVAQLAHTTPVYVTVNGDGFHNRANLAPQIELTKRYLQEIRDLFNSPASRDERQALRSTPSPALYPGARARLERRVAEAEAKLEELRGRR
;
A
#
# COMPACT_ATOMS: atom_id res chain seq x y z
N MET A 1 4.47 -23.75 34.53
CA MET A 1 5.14 -23.98 35.82
C MET A 1 6.58 -23.50 35.70
N ARG A 2 6.94 -22.51 36.55
CA ARG A 2 8.29 -22.07 36.97
C ARG A 2 9.25 -21.42 35.96
N PRO A 3 10.08 -20.45 36.42
CA PRO A 3 10.03 -19.08 35.91
C PRO A 3 11.41 -18.47 35.57
N TRP A 4 11.38 -17.24 35.04
CA TRP A 4 12.53 -16.34 34.87
C TRP A 4 13.16 -15.88 36.19
N TRP A 5 14.47 -15.63 36.16
CA TRP A 5 15.23 -14.92 37.20
C TRP A 5 15.63 -13.50 36.73
N PRO A 6 15.57 -12.48 37.62
CA PRO A 6 15.91 -11.09 37.31
C PRO A 6 17.31 -10.68 37.80
N MET A 7 17.93 -9.69 37.16
CA MET A 7 19.02 -8.88 37.74
C MET A 7 18.79 -7.41 37.33
N ARG A 8 18.25 -6.59 38.24
CA ARG A 8 18.92 -5.68 39.21
C ARG A 8 19.41 -4.37 38.59
N LEU A 9 18.64 -3.31 38.89
CA LEU A 9 19.10 -1.92 38.92
C LEU A 9 20.22 -1.75 39.95
N ALA A 10 21.19 -0.89 39.63
CA ALA A 10 21.99 -0.16 40.61
C ALA A 10 21.84 1.34 40.35
N SER A 11 21.71 2.07 41.44
CA SER A 11 21.30 3.47 41.53
C SER A 11 22.49 4.43 41.67
N VAL A 12 22.29 5.65 41.16
CA VAL A 12 22.70 6.97 41.72
C VAL A 12 24.18 7.26 41.96
N ILE A 13 24.70 8.29 41.27
CA ILE A 13 25.55 9.35 41.86
C ILE A 13 25.10 10.73 41.33
N SER A 14 25.02 11.68 42.26
CA SER A 14 24.43 13.02 42.19
C SER A 14 25.16 14.08 41.36
N LEU A 15 24.35 15.08 41.01
CA LEU A 15 24.62 16.47 40.64
C LEU A 15 25.90 17.10 41.21
N THR A 16 26.55 17.90 40.36
CA THR A 16 26.99 19.26 40.74
C THR A 16 26.62 20.25 39.63
N ALA A 17 25.92 21.29 40.04
CA ALA A 17 25.58 22.47 39.25
C ALA A 17 26.72 23.49 39.28
N LEU A 18 26.82 24.32 38.23
CA LEU A 18 27.42 25.67 38.13
C LEU A 18 27.36 25.98 36.63
N GLY A 19 26.53 26.87 36.10
CA GLY A 19 26.46 28.31 36.35
C GLY A 19 26.47 28.99 34.97
N TRP A 20 25.39 29.67 34.59
CA TRP A 20 25.35 30.63 33.48
C TRP A 20 25.92 31.97 34.00
N PRO A 21 26.62 32.80 33.19
CA PRO A 21 25.88 33.72 32.33
C PRO A 21 26.57 34.17 31.00
N HIS A 22 25.70 34.52 30.05
CA HIS A 22 25.77 35.64 29.09
C HIS A 22 26.68 35.62 27.85
N ALA A 23 26.08 36.24 26.82
CA ALA A 23 26.63 36.97 25.67
C ALA A 23 27.00 36.19 24.39
N LEU A 24 26.17 36.43 23.37
CA LEU A 24 26.50 36.32 21.94
C LEU A 24 27.80 37.08 21.62
N PRO A 25 28.58 36.59 20.64
CA PRO A 25 28.93 37.50 19.56
C PRO A 25 28.84 36.88 18.14
N ALA A 26 28.50 37.80 17.23
CA ALA A 26 28.65 37.87 15.79
C ALA A 26 29.45 36.78 15.02
N HIS A 27 28.87 36.41 13.88
CA HIS A 27 29.52 35.89 12.67
C HIS A 27 30.82 36.60 12.31
N PRO A 28 31.75 35.86 11.66
CA PRO A 28 32.44 36.38 10.50
C PRO A 28 32.17 35.53 9.25
N ASP A 29 31.95 36.24 8.15
CA ASP A 29 31.99 35.78 6.78
C ASP A 29 33.30 35.06 6.45
N HIS A 30 33.20 33.88 5.85
CA HIS A 30 34.23 33.37 4.96
C HIS A 30 33.56 32.79 3.71
N GLY A 31 33.42 33.65 2.71
CA GLY A 31 33.28 33.23 1.33
C GLY A 31 34.57 32.58 0.86
N VAL A 32 34.49 31.32 0.42
CA VAL A 32 35.54 30.69 -0.38
C VAL A 32 35.03 30.58 -1.80
N ALA A 33 35.52 31.49 -2.65
CA ALA A 33 35.40 31.39 -4.09
C ALA A 33 36.25 30.20 -4.57
N LEU A 34 35.61 29.17 -5.11
CA LEU A 34 36.29 28.12 -5.86
C LEU A 34 36.49 28.62 -7.29
N ALA A 35 37.74 28.94 -7.61
CA ALA A 35 38.19 29.31 -8.94
C ALA A 35 38.03 28.14 -9.91
N LEU A 36 37.32 28.38 -11.01
CA LEU A 36 37.27 27.53 -12.19
C LEU A 36 38.65 27.53 -12.87
N GLN A 37 39.30 26.38 -13.01
CA GLN A 37 40.43 26.17 -13.90
C GLN A 37 39.94 25.59 -15.24
N PRO A 38 40.56 25.94 -16.39
CA PRO A 38 40.06 25.59 -17.70
C PRO A 38 40.40 24.14 -18.09
N ALA A 39 39.55 23.60 -18.95
CA ALA A 39 39.54 22.22 -19.43
C ALA A 39 40.90 21.76 -20.00
N GLY A 40 41.44 20.70 -19.39
CA GLY A 40 42.55 19.91 -19.92
C GLY A 40 42.00 18.64 -20.60
N THR A 41 42.51 18.41 -21.80
CA THR A 41 42.35 17.28 -22.73
C THR A 41 41.90 15.93 -22.15
N GLU A 42 40.90 15.33 -22.81
CA GLU A 42 40.33 13.99 -22.59
C GLU A 42 41.40 12.90 -22.36
N GLN A 43 41.27 12.18 -21.25
CA GLN A 43 41.79 10.82 -21.10
C GLN A 43 40.62 9.86 -20.91
N PRO A 44 40.68 8.63 -21.48
CA PRO A 44 39.63 7.65 -21.32
C PRO A 44 39.51 7.26 -19.84
N ILE A 45 38.29 7.26 -19.33
CA ILE A 45 37.95 6.85 -17.97
C ILE A 45 38.42 5.42 -17.76
N GLY A 46 39.48 5.23 -16.98
CA GLY A 46 40.03 3.92 -16.66
C GLY A 46 39.08 3.12 -15.77
N VAL A 47 38.80 1.88 -16.16
CA VAL A 47 38.05 0.88 -15.36
C VAL A 47 38.79 0.66 -14.03
N PRO A 48 38.14 0.74 -12.85
CA PRO A 48 38.78 0.43 -11.58
C PRO A 48 39.26 -1.03 -11.57
N GLY A 49 40.53 -1.25 -11.19
CA GLY A 49 41.17 -2.57 -11.19
C GLY A 49 40.45 -3.58 -10.28
N ILE A 50 40.27 -4.79 -10.80
CA ILE A 50 39.71 -5.95 -10.08
C ILE A 50 40.64 -6.35 -8.93
N ALA A 51 40.12 -6.48 -7.70
CA ALA A 51 40.88 -7.09 -6.61
C ALA A 51 41.17 -8.57 -6.94
N ARG A 52 42.39 -9.05 -6.67
CA ARG A 52 42.80 -10.43 -7.00
C ARG A 52 41.77 -11.45 -6.46
N GLY A 53 41.04 -12.11 -7.35
CA GLY A 53 40.04 -13.14 -7.02
C GLY A 53 38.59 -12.82 -7.39
N GLU A 54 38.30 -11.59 -7.84
CA GLU A 54 36.94 -11.16 -8.21
C GLU A 54 36.70 -11.21 -9.74
N ALA A 55 35.44 -11.31 -10.12
CA ALA A 55 34.91 -11.02 -11.46
C ALA A 55 34.23 -9.64 -11.44
N ARG A 56 33.84 -9.12 -12.61
CA ARG A 56 33.03 -7.91 -12.74
C ARG A 56 31.76 -8.21 -13.55
N LEU A 57 30.61 -7.75 -13.05
CA LEU A 57 29.33 -7.90 -13.72
C LEU A 57 28.74 -6.52 -14.02
N ALA A 58 28.62 -6.21 -15.32
CA ALA A 58 27.94 -5.03 -15.83
C ALA A 58 26.59 -5.43 -16.43
N VAL A 59 25.52 -4.78 -15.99
CA VAL A 59 24.16 -5.10 -16.42
C VAL A 59 23.47 -3.85 -16.97
N THR A 60 22.83 -4.00 -18.12
CA THR A 60 21.92 -3.01 -18.72
C THR A 60 20.52 -3.61 -18.84
N ILE A 61 19.49 -2.85 -18.48
CA ILE A 61 18.12 -3.32 -18.34
C ILE A 61 17.19 -2.33 -19.03
N LEU A 62 16.55 -2.80 -20.09
CA LEU A 62 15.70 -1.98 -20.94
C LEU A 62 14.24 -2.44 -20.85
N ASP A 63 13.31 -1.50 -21.04
CA ASP A 63 11.93 -1.84 -21.39
C ASP A 63 11.91 -2.32 -22.86
N ALA A 64 11.38 -3.53 -23.11
CA ALA A 64 11.43 -4.14 -24.43
C ALA A 64 10.58 -3.41 -25.49
N LYS A 65 9.58 -2.63 -25.08
CA LYS A 65 8.69 -1.89 -25.99
C LYS A 65 9.35 -0.57 -26.43
N THR A 66 9.98 0.13 -25.50
CA THR A 66 10.58 1.45 -25.77
C THR A 66 12.05 1.39 -26.15
N GLY A 67 12.78 0.36 -25.72
CA GLY A 67 14.23 0.27 -25.87
C GLY A 67 15.01 1.14 -24.88
N GLU A 68 14.34 1.85 -23.98
CA GLU A 68 14.96 2.76 -23.01
C GLU A 68 15.30 2.05 -21.69
N PRO A 69 16.33 2.53 -20.94
CA PRO A 69 16.59 2.07 -19.58
C PRO A 69 15.36 2.22 -18.69
N THR A 70 15.09 1.23 -17.84
CA THR A 70 13.90 1.25 -16.96
C THR A 70 14.26 0.89 -15.52
N PRO A 71 13.66 1.53 -14.51
CA PRO A 71 13.86 1.13 -13.12
C PRO A 71 13.37 -0.30 -12.88
N VAL A 72 14.17 -1.10 -12.16
CA VAL A 72 13.82 -2.49 -11.82
C VAL A 72 14.32 -2.88 -10.44
N ARG A 73 13.66 -3.90 -9.89
CA ARG A 73 14.13 -4.63 -8.71
C ARG A 73 15.04 -5.78 -9.14
N VAL A 74 16.20 -5.87 -8.52
CA VAL A 74 17.24 -6.88 -8.78
C VAL A 74 17.45 -7.72 -7.53
N ARG A 75 17.47 -9.04 -7.69
CA ARG A 75 17.90 -9.98 -6.65
C ARG A 75 18.93 -10.92 -7.23
N ILE A 76 20.08 -11.03 -6.56
CA ILE A 76 21.15 -11.96 -6.93
C ILE A 76 21.32 -12.95 -5.79
N THR A 77 21.22 -14.24 -6.11
CA THR A 77 21.42 -15.32 -5.13
C THR A 77 22.57 -16.22 -5.54
N GLY A 78 23.30 -16.77 -4.57
CA GLY A 78 24.26 -17.84 -4.81
C GLY A 78 23.59 -19.17 -5.15
N GLU A 79 24.40 -20.19 -5.42
CA GLU A 79 23.93 -21.56 -5.67
C GLU A 79 23.14 -22.17 -4.50
N ASP A 80 23.44 -21.75 -3.27
CA ASP A 80 22.71 -22.17 -2.06
C ASP A 80 21.36 -21.44 -1.88
N GLY A 81 20.97 -20.60 -2.85
CA GLY A 81 19.74 -19.82 -2.83
C GLY A 81 19.76 -18.61 -1.90
N LYS A 82 20.85 -18.35 -1.18
CA LYS A 82 20.97 -17.17 -0.32
C LYS A 82 21.27 -15.93 -1.16
N PRO A 83 20.73 -14.76 -0.79
CA PRO A 83 21.07 -13.52 -1.47
C PRO A 83 22.56 -13.19 -1.30
N LEU A 84 23.14 -12.57 -2.33
CA LEU A 84 24.53 -12.11 -2.33
C LEU A 84 24.74 -10.87 -1.42
N GLY A 85 23.64 -10.25 -0.98
CA GLY A 85 23.54 -9.27 0.11
C GLY A 85 22.93 -9.87 1.39
N LEU A 86 22.42 -9.04 2.31
CA LEU A 86 21.95 -9.48 3.64
C LEU A 86 20.98 -10.69 3.60
N PRO A 87 21.20 -11.68 4.51
CA PRO A 87 20.39 -11.75 5.72
C PRO A 87 21.26 -12.11 6.93
N MET A 88 22.02 -11.16 7.47
CA MET A 88 22.69 -11.33 8.76
C MET A 88 21.65 -11.27 9.90
N PRO A 89 21.66 -12.22 10.87
CA PRO A 89 20.86 -12.11 12.09
C PRO A 89 21.05 -10.73 12.76
N ARG A 90 20.02 -10.18 13.44
CA ARG A 90 20.13 -8.89 14.17
C ARG A 90 21.37 -8.77 15.05
N ASN A 91 21.87 -9.89 15.55
CA ASN A 91 22.96 -9.97 16.50
C ASN A 91 24.28 -10.43 15.87
N ALA A 92 24.35 -10.61 14.55
CA ALA A 92 25.58 -11.04 13.89
C ALA A 92 26.59 -9.87 13.81
N PRO A 93 27.90 -10.14 13.98
CA PRO A 93 28.94 -9.14 13.77
C PRO A 93 28.84 -8.54 12.36
N GLY A 94 28.82 -7.21 12.22
CA GLY A 94 28.64 -6.52 10.93
C GLY A 94 27.19 -6.35 10.46
N ALA A 95 26.19 -6.91 11.15
CA ALA A 95 24.77 -6.68 10.83
C ALA A 95 24.38 -5.20 10.99
N ALA A 96 25.02 -4.44 11.86
CA ALA A 96 24.79 -2.99 11.98
C ALA A 96 25.38 -2.21 10.79
N GLU A 97 26.54 -2.62 10.29
CA GLU A 97 27.24 -1.97 9.16
C GLU A 97 26.52 -2.24 7.84
N ALA A 98 26.09 -3.48 7.59
CA ALA A 98 25.31 -3.84 6.41
C ALA A 98 23.90 -3.21 6.40
N ARG A 99 23.36 -2.84 7.57
CA ARG A 99 22.08 -2.13 7.71
C ARG A 99 22.18 -0.64 7.42
N LEU A 100 23.37 -0.06 7.54
CA LEU A 100 23.67 1.32 7.17
C LEU A 100 24.38 1.40 5.82
N ALA A 101 24.30 0.33 5.02
CA ALA A 101 25.02 0.24 3.76
C ALA A 101 24.43 1.21 2.73
N PHE A 102 25.29 2.09 2.22
CA PHE A 102 25.00 2.98 1.10
C PHE A 102 25.39 2.29 -0.22
N PRO A 103 24.83 2.72 -1.37
CA PRO A 103 25.19 2.17 -2.68
C PRO A 103 26.71 2.06 -2.86
N GLY A 104 27.19 0.87 -3.26
CA GLY A 104 28.62 0.59 -3.44
C GLY A 104 29.44 0.36 -2.16
N SER A 105 28.84 0.45 -0.96
CA SER A 105 29.58 0.33 0.30
C SER A 105 29.79 -1.13 0.77
N VAL A 106 29.12 -2.09 0.15
CA VAL A 106 29.20 -3.53 0.50
C VAL A 106 29.13 -4.40 -0.76
N VAL A 107 29.70 -5.60 -0.69
CA VAL A 107 29.63 -6.60 -1.78
C VAL A 107 28.16 -6.92 -2.11
N GLY A 108 27.85 -7.04 -3.40
CA GLY A 108 26.50 -7.34 -3.88
C GLY A 108 25.55 -6.14 -3.94
N LEU A 109 26.02 -4.94 -3.58
CA LEU A 109 25.28 -3.69 -3.70
C LEU A 109 26.01 -2.71 -4.64
N PRO A 110 25.49 -2.44 -5.84
CA PRO A 110 26.17 -1.55 -6.77
C PRO A 110 26.11 -0.08 -6.35
N PRO A 111 27.07 0.76 -6.76
CA PRO A 111 27.00 2.22 -6.59
C PRO A 111 25.76 2.86 -7.22
N GLU A 112 25.21 2.25 -8.27
CA GLU A 112 24.00 2.71 -8.96
C GLU A 112 22.69 2.32 -8.23
N ALA A 113 22.78 1.58 -7.13
CA ALA A 113 21.59 1.21 -6.37
C ALA A 113 20.84 2.46 -5.86
N ILE A 114 19.52 2.43 -5.95
CA ILE A 114 18.65 3.45 -5.37
C ILE A 114 18.75 3.32 -3.85
N GLY A 115 19.28 4.35 -3.20
CA GLY A 115 19.29 4.44 -1.75
C GLY A 115 17.87 4.61 -1.24
N VAL A 116 17.35 3.62 -0.52
CA VAL A 116 15.97 3.63 -0.02
C VAL A 116 15.93 3.76 1.50
N MET A 117 14.98 4.54 2.00
CA MET A 117 14.69 4.57 3.44
C MET A 117 13.75 3.41 3.74
N TYR A 118 14.30 2.29 4.19
CA TYR A 118 13.51 1.27 4.89
C TYR A 118 13.53 1.58 6.39
N GLY A 119 12.46 1.33 7.14
CA GLY A 119 12.47 1.51 8.60
C GLY A 119 11.12 1.93 9.19
N PRO A 120 10.76 1.44 10.40
CA PRO A 120 9.44 1.69 11.01
C PRO A 120 9.33 3.07 11.70
N ASN A 121 10.24 4.00 11.42
CA ASN A 121 10.26 5.34 12.04
C ASN A 121 11.01 6.36 11.18
N ASP A 122 10.99 7.63 11.61
CA ASP A 122 11.61 8.76 10.90
C ASP A 122 13.14 8.78 10.91
N SER A 123 13.79 7.77 11.50
CA SER A 123 15.25 7.70 11.46
C SER A 123 15.70 7.37 10.06
N ALA A 124 16.71 8.09 9.56
CA ALA A 124 17.40 7.70 8.34
C ALA A 124 18.17 6.40 8.59
N GLN A 125 17.52 5.27 8.33
CA GLN A 125 18.15 3.96 8.52
C GLN A 125 18.85 3.44 7.25
N GLY A 126 18.73 4.18 6.12
CA GLY A 126 19.67 4.12 4.99
C GLY A 126 19.89 2.74 4.38
N TYR A 127 18.85 1.93 4.20
CA TYR A 127 19.00 0.59 3.65
C TYR A 127 18.93 0.62 2.12
N ALA A 128 20.04 0.38 1.43
CA ALA A 128 19.96 0.16 -0.02
C ALA A 128 19.44 -1.26 -0.38
N PHE A 129 19.44 -2.19 0.58
CA PHE A 129 18.85 -3.53 0.45
C PHE A 129 17.47 -3.64 1.08
N GLN A 130 16.62 -4.44 0.44
CA GLN A 130 15.39 -4.98 1.02
C GLN A 130 15.67 -6.17 1.94
N PRO A 131 14.74 -6.53 2.85
CA PRO A 131 14.94 -7.66 3.76
C PRO A 131 15.25 -9.02 3.09
N ASP A 132 14.87 -9.22 1.83
CA ASP A 132 15.13 -10.43 1.05
C ASP A 132 16.44 -10.37 0.23
N GLY A 133 17.23 -9.31 0.43
CA GLY A 133 18.50 -9.06 -0.25
C GLY A 133 18.37 -8.47 -1.65
N ALA A 134 17.16 -8.07 -2.07
CA ALA A 134 16.99 -7.33 -3.31
C ALA A 134 17.42 -5.86 -3.17
N PHE A 135 17.77 -5.23 -4.29
CA PHE A 135 18.02 -3.79 -4.40
C PHE A 135 17.33 -3.26 -5.66
N TYR A 136 17.28 -1.95 -5.82
CA TYR A 136 16.67 -1.31 -6.99
C TYR A 136 17.70 -0.49 -7.75
N VAL A 137 17.56 -0.42 -9.07
CA VAL A 137 18.44 0.37 -9.96
C VAL A 137 17.61 1.03 -11.05
N SER A 138 18.09 2.17 -11.54
CA SER A 138 17.48 2.90 -12.66
C SER A 138 18.07 2.43 -14.00
N GLY A 139 17.90 1.13 -14.30
CA GLY A 139 18.18 0.55 -15.62
C GLY A 139 19.60 0.02 -15.87
N SER A 140 20.57 0.27 -14.98
CA SER A 140 21.89 -0.38 -15.10
C SER A 140 22.63 -0.43 -13.77
N PHE A 141 23.60 -1.33 -13.68
CA PHE A 141 24.58 -1.37 -12.59
C PHE A 141 25.88 -2.02 -13.04
N ASP A 142 26.97 -1.69 -12.36
CA ASP A 142 28.26 -2.32 -12.55
C ASP A 142 28.93 -2.55 -11.19
N MET A 143 29.23 -3.81 -10.87
CA MET A 143 29.83 -4.15 -9.59
C MET A 143 30.80 -5.32 -9.65
N PRO A 144 31.79 -5.36 -8.73
CA PRO A 144 32.58 -6.55 -8.50
C PRO A 144 31.72 -7.69 -7.96
N MET A 145 32.09 -8.91 -8.33
CA MET A 145 31.40 -10.15 -7.99
C MET A 145 32.42 -11.20 -7.55
N PRO A 146 32.16 -12.00 -6.51
CA PRO A 146 33.00 -13.15 -6.22
C PRO A 146 32.89 -14.19 -7.36
N ALA A 147 33.93 -14.98 -7.57
CA ALA A 147 33.84 -16.14 -8.46
C ALA A 147 32.84 -17.17 -7.89
N GLY A 148 32.01 -17.75 -8.74
CA GLY A 148 30.98 -18.70 -8.32
C GLY A 148 29.80 -18.80 -9.29
N LYS A 149 28.79 -19.55 -8.88
CA LYS A 149 27.51 -19.67 -9.60
C LYS A 149 26.45 -18.81 -8.92
N PHE A 150 25.77 -17.99 -9.70
CA PHE A 150 24.75 -17.06 -9.23
C PHE A 150 23.48 -17.18 -10.08
N ARG A 151 22.35 -16.79 -9.49
CA ARG A 151 21.12 -16.51 -10.22
C ARG A 151 20.82 -15.03 -10.11
N VAL A 152 20.68 -14.36 -11.25
CA VAL A 152 20.18 -12.98 -11.34
C VAL A 152 18.69 -13.05 -11.63
N THR A 153 17.87 -12.34 -10.84
CA THR A 153 16.43 -12.23 -11.03
C THR A 153 16.03 -10.77 -11.10
N LEU A 154 15.29 -10.41 -12.15
CA LEU A 154 14.78 -9.06 -12.40
C LEU A 154 13.26 -9.05 -12.35
N THR A 155 12.69 -8.11 -11.62
CA THR A 155 11.23 -7.93 -11.51
C THR A 155 10.85 -6.46 -11.64
N LYS A 156 9.68 -6.20 -12.23
CA LYS A 156 9.08 -4.88 -12.35
C LYS A 156 7.56 -4.95 -12.23
N GLY A 157 7.04 -4.83 -11.01
CA GLY A 157 5.60 -4.92 -10.73
C GLY A 157 4.92 -6.18 -11.25
N TYR A 158 3.59 -6.12 -11.44
CA TYR A 158 2.79 -7.26 -11.90
C TYR A 158 2.58 -7.32 -13.41
N GLU A 159 2.83 -6.25 -14.16
CA GLU A 159 2.61 -6.20 -15.61
C GLU A 159 3.76 -6.79 -16.44
N PHE A 160 4.95 -6.92 -15.85
CA PHE A 160 6.14 -7.44 -16.53
C PHE A 160 6.41 -8.92 -16.25
N ILE A 161 6.99 -9.56 -17.26
CA ILE A 161 7.51 -10.92 -17.16
C ILE A 161 8.80 -10.88 -16.33
N ARG A 162 8.88 -11.77 -15.32
CA ARG A 162 10.10 -11.93 -14.51
C ARG A 162 11.20 -12.53 -15.37
N GLU A 163 12.37 -11.90 -15.40
CA GLU A 163 13.56 -12.46 -16.05
C GLU A 163 14.46 -13.13 -15.00
N SER A 164 15.02 -14.30 -15.34
CA SER A 164 15.96 -15.01 -14.47
C SER A 164 17.03 -15.73 -15.28
N GLU A 165 18.29 -15.54 -14.92
CA GLU A 165 19.44 -16.14 -15.58
C GLU A 165 20.39 -16.78 -14.55
N GLU A 166 20.93 -17.96 -14.86
CA GLU A 166 22.07 -18.52 -14.15
C GLU A 166 23.38 -18.02 -14.77
N LEU A 167 24.26 -17.46 -13.93
CA LEU A 167 25.58 -16.98 -14.30
C LEU A 167 26.66 -17.79 -13.60
N VAL A 168 27.73 -18.13 -14.31
CA VAL A 168 28.96 -18.70 -13.73
C VAL A 168 30.07 -17.69 -13.98
N LEU A 169 30.66 -17.18 -12.91
CA LEU A 169 31.72 -16.17 -12.93
C LEU A 169 33.03 -16.79 -12.43
N LYS A 170 34.11 -16.59 -13.18
CA LYS A 170 35.48 -16.95 -12.78
C LYS A 170 36.27 -15.70 -12.41
N ALA A 171 37.27 -15.85 -11.56
CA ALA A 171 38.15 -14.74 -11.20
C ALA A 171 38.80 -14.12 -12.45
N GLY A 172 38.72 -12.79 -12.56
CA GLY A 172 39.18 -12.03 -13.73
C GLY A 172 38.17 -11.90 -14.86
N ASP A 173 36.99 -12.53 -14.78
CA ASP A 173 35.95 -12.36 -15.79
C ASP A 173 35.40 -10.92 -15.81
N HIS A 174 35.13 -10.42 -17.02
CA HIS A 174 34.35 -9.21 -17.24
C HIS A 174 33.09 -9.61 -18.02
N VAL A 175 31.96 -9.71 -17.33
CA VAL A 175 30.71 -10.19 -17.89
C VAL A 175 29.75 -9.02 -18.07
N ALA A 176 29.39 -8.73 -19.32
CA ALA A 176 28.32 -7.80 -19.66
C ALA A 176 27.02 -8.57 -19.94
N ARG A 177 25.89 -8.09 -19.40
CA ARG A 177 24.56 -8.63 -19.66
C ARG A 177 23.59 -7.52 -20.01
N LYS A 178 22.73 -7.82 -20.98
CA LYS A 178 21.65 -6.94 -21.41
C LYS A 178 20.34 -7.69 -21.29
N TYR A 179 19.40 -7.15 -20.52
CA TYR A 179 18.05 -7.68 -20.35
C TYR A 179 17.04 -6.73 -20.97
N SER A 180 16.02 -7.29 -21.62
CA SER A 180 14.90 -6.53 -22.18
C SER A 180 13.60 -7.03 -21.54
N LEU A 181 13.06 -6.28 -20.59
CA LEU A 181 11.86 -6.67 -19.84
C LEU A 181 10.61 -6.52 -20.71
N ARG A 182 9.84 -7.59 -20.83
CA ARG A 182 8.60 -7.62 -21.60
C ARG A 182 7.39 -7.47 -20.69
N ARG A 183 6.45 -6.60 -21.08
CA ARG A 183 5.10 -6.55 -20.49
C ARG A 183 4.24 -7.68 -21.06
N TRP A 184 3.50 -8.38 -20.22
CA TRP A 184 2.46 -9.33 -20.66
C TRP A 184 1.07 -8.67 -20.72
N VAL A 185 0.90 -7.53 -20.04
CA VAL A 185 -0.27 -6.65 -20.11
C VAL A 185 0.20 -5.20 -20.00
N ASP A 186 -0.51 -4.27 -20.66
CA ASP A 186 -0.26 -2.82 -20.61
C ASP A 186 -1.54 -2.14 -20.15
N MET A 187 -1.71 -2.02 -18.82
CA MET A 187 -2.89 -1.41 -18.22
C MET A 187 -2.95 0.11 -18.44
N PRO A 188 -1.83 0.86 -18.41
CA PRO A 188 -1.81 2.26 -18.78
C PRO A 188 -2.35 2.48 -20.20
N ALA A 189 -1.99 1.67 -21.20
CA ALA A 189 -2.55 1.77 -22.55
C ALA A 189 -4.09 1.60 -22.59
N ARG A 190 -4.68 0.96 -21.57
CA ARG A 190 -6.13 0.81 -21.38
C ARG A 190 -6.75 1.90 -20.48
N GLY A 191 -5.97 2.87 -20.04
CA GLY A 191 -6.40 3.97 -19.16
C GLY A 191 -6.44 3.64 -17.67
N TRP A 192 -5.87 2.50 -17.28
CA TRP A 192 -5.81 2.02 -15.89
C TRP A 192 -4.41 2.21 -15.31
N TYR A 193 -4.33 2.80 -14.12
CA TYR A 193 -3.07 3.14 -13.48
C TYR A 193 -2.99 2.52 -12.09
N SER A 194 -1.92 1.78 -11.84
CA SER A 194 -1.63 1.16 -10.55
C SER A 194 -1.34 2.20 -9.47
N ALA A 195 -1.74 1.91 -8.23
CA ALA A 195 -1.52 2.76 -7.08
C ALA A 195 -1.37 1.92 -5.81
N ASP A 196 -0.62 2.47 -4.86
CA ASP A 196 -0.49 1.98 -3.50
C ASP A 196 -0.83 3.15 -2.57
N ASP A 197 -1.92 3.02 -1.82
CA ASP A 197 -2.45 4.06 -0.95
C ASP A 197 -1.81 4.11 0.44
N HIS A 198 -0.92 3.17 0.76
CA HIS A 198 -0.48 2.91 2.13
C HIS A 198 1.04 2.74 2.24
N ILE A 199 1.80 3.81 1.96
CA ILE A 199 3.27 3.80 2.05
C ILE A 199 3.73 4.76 3.14
N HIS A 200 4.44 4.27 4.15
CA HIS A 200 5.04 5.11 5.19
C HIS A 200 6.49 5.41 4.90
N LEU A 201 6.71 6.60 4.34
CA LEU A 201 8.03 7.15 4.06
C LEU A 201 8.02 8.64 4.37
N ARG A 202 8.93 9.08 5.24
CA ARG A 202 9.30 10.49 5.34
C ARG A 202 9.95 10.90 4.02
N ARG A 203 9.79 12.14 3.60
CA ARG A 203 10.55 12.63 2.43
C ARG A 203 10.79 14.12 2.47
N SER A 204 11.85 14.53 1.78
CA SER A 204 12.13 15.88 1.33
C SER A 204 12.15 15.94 -0.20
N PRO A 205 12.21 17.14 -0.81
CA PRO A 205 12.35 17.27 -2.25
C PRO A 205 13.59 16.56 -2.83
N ARG A 206 14.64 16.36 -2.03
CA ARG A 206 15.88 15.69 -2.45
C ARG A 206 15.67 14.20 -2.72
N GLU A 207 14.80 13.54 -1.97
CA GLU A 207 14.55 12.09 -2.11
C GLU A 207 13.49 11.77 -3.18
N ASN A 208 12.76 12.77 -3.69
CA ASN A 208 11.68 12.57 -4.67
C ASN A 208 12.09 11.73 -5.90
N PRO A 209 13.21 12.01 -6.60
CA PRO A 209 13.60 11.19 -7.75
C PRO A 209 13.90 9.73 -7.37
N LEU A 210 14.54 9.50 -6.23
CA LEU A 210 14.91 8.16 -5.75
C LEU A 210 13.67 7.34 -5.38
N ILE A 211 12.72 7.95 -4.64
CA ILE A 211 11.47 7.28 -4.27
C ILE A 211 10.60 7.05 -5.51
N LEU A 212 10.60 7.99 -6.47
CA LEU A 212 9.86 7.83 -7.72
C LEU A 212 10.41 6.65 -8.54
N ASP A 213 11.73 6.55 -8.70
CA ASP A 213 12.36 5.43 -9.39
C ASP A 213 12.11 4.10 -8.66
N TRP A 214 12.03 4.10 -7.33
CA TRP A 214 11.67 2.92 -6.54
C TRP A 214 10.24 2.45 -6.82
N ILE A 215 9.24 3.33 -6.74
CA ILE A 215 7.86 2.93 -7.08
C ILE A 215 7.70 2.58 -8.56
N ALA A 216 8.48 3.23 -9.44
CA ALA A 216 8.52 2.89 -10.86
C ALA A 216 9.14 1.50 -11.10
N ALA A 217 10.13 1.10 -10.30
CA ALA A 217 10.69 -0.25 -10.32
C ALA A 217 9.67 -1.31 -9.87
N GLU A 218 8.65 -0.92 -9.11
CA GLU A 218 7.49 -1.76 -8.76
C GLU A 218 6.29 -1.58 -9.69
N ASP A 219 6.44 -0.78 -10.75
CA ASP A 219 5.39 -0.38 -11.70
C ASP A 219 4.12 0.11 -10.99
N VAL A 220 4.29 0.95 -9.96
CA VAL A 220 3.22 1.64 -9.22
C VAL A 220 3.16 3.08 -9.71
N HIS A 221 2.12 3.43 -10.47
CA HIS A 221 1.99 4.75 -11.11
C HIS A 221 1.66 5.88 -10.12
N VAL A 222 0.97 5.59 -9.02
CA VAL A 222 0.71 6.55 -7.94
C VAL A 222 1.11 5.96 -6.59
N GLY A 223 2.17 6.48 -5.98
CA GLY A 223 2.55 6.17 -4.60
C GLY A 223 2.00 7.22 -3.64
N VAL A 224 1.13 6.82 -2.72
CA VAL A 224 0.60 7.69 -1.66
C VAL A 224 1.46 7.54 -0.41
N LEU A 225 2.22 8.59 -0.08
CA LEU A 225 3.14 8.61 1.04
C LEU A 225 2.44 9.18 2.28
N LEU A 226 2.10 8.31 3.22
CA LEU A 226 1.30 8.64 4.39
C LEU A 226 2.14 9.22 5.52
N GLN A 227 1.81 10.47 5.89
CA GLN A 227 2.14 10.99 7.21
C GLN A 227 1.14 10.41 8.21
N MET A 228 1.62 9.75 9.25
CA MET A 228 0.73 9.15 10.25
C MET A 228 0.79 9.93 11.56
N GLY A 229 -0.31 9.93 12.32
CA GLY A 229 -0.33 10.51 13.66
C GLY A 229 -0.86 9.56 14.71
N ASP A 230 -0.45 9.74 15.96
CA ASP A 230 -1.10 9.17 17.15
C ASP A 230 -1.57 10.32 18.06
N PHE A 231 -1.99 10.06 19.30
CA PHE A 231 -2.41 11.14 20.21
C PHE A 231 -1.33 12.18 20.52
N TRP A 232 -0.07 11.78 20.48
CA TRP A 232 1.05 12.56 21.00
C TRP A 232 1.78 13.32 19.90
N THR A 233 1.96 12.69 18.74
CA THR A 233 2.82 13.21 17.69
C THR A 233 2.43 12.70 16.31
N THR A 234 3.16 13.17 15.32
CA THR A 234 3.13 12.70 13.93
C THR A 234 4.46 12.05 13.57
N TYR A 235 4.43 11.17 12.57
CA TYR A 235 5.56 10.46 12.00
C TYR A 235 5.47 10.48 10.46
N PHE A 236 6.59 10.23 9.78
CA PHE A 236 6.71 10.21 8.32
C PHE A 236 6.32 11.55 7.67
N SER A 237 6.86 12.63 8.23
CA SER A 237 6.53 13.99 7.80
C SER A 237 6.70 14.21 6.30
N GLN A 238 5.72 14.88 5.69
CA GLN A 238 5.76 15.31 4.30
C GLN A 238 6.16 16.79 4.21
N TYR A 239 7.09 17.13 3.32
CA TYR A 239 7.63 18.50 3.19
C TYR A 239 6.58 19.53 2.71
N ALA A 240 5.53 19.09 2.03
CA ALA A 240 4.44 19.91 1.56
C ALA A 240 3.20 19.04 1.27
N TRP A 241 2.05 19.70 1.12
CA TRP A 241 0.74 19.10 0.83
C TRP A 241 0.13 19.68 -0.44
N GLY A 242 -0.95 19.07 -0.92
CA GLY A 242 -1.60 19.51 -2.16
C GLY A 242 -0.66 19.44 -3.35
N GLU A 243 -0.79 20.37 -4.28
CA GLU A 243 0.06 20.44 -5.47
C GLU A 243 1.55 20.54 -5.15
N LYS A 244 1.91 21.34 -4.14
CA LYS A 244 3.31 21.55 -3.75
C LYS A 244 3.96 20.31 -3.16
N GLY A 245 3.15 19.38 -2.62
CA GLY A 245 3.61 18.10 -2.13
C GLY A 245 3.72 17.03 -3.22
N ARG A 246 3.20 17.26 -4.43
CA ARG A 246 3.23 16.27 -5.51
C ARG A 246 4.53 16.36 -6.30
N TYR A 247 5.04 15.20 -6.70
CA TYR A 247 6.19 15.09 -7.60
C TYR A 247 5.89 14.01 -8.63
N GLY A 248 6.07 14.30 -9.92
CA GLY A 248 5.82 13.31 -10.95
C GLY A 248 6.78 13.45 -12.13
N ALA A 249 7.21 12.32 -12.66
CA ALA A 249 8.03 12.21 -13.86
C ALA A 249 7.80 10.84 -14.50
N GLY A 250 8.00 10.73 -15.82
CA GLY A 250 7.94 9.44 -16.53
C GLY A 250 6.60 8.69 -16.44
N GLY A 251 5.49 9.38 -16.16
CA GLY A 251 4.18 8.74 -15.97
C GLY A 251 3.92 8.20 -14.56
N TYR A 252 4.80 8.49 -13.61
CA TYR A 252 4.69 8.12 -12.19
C TYR A 252 4.47 9.37 -11.33
N ILE A 253 3.75 9.24 -10.21
CA ILE A 253 3.42 10.33 -9.29
C ILE A 253 3.60 9.90 -7.83
N LEU A 254 4.29 10.72 -7.05
CA LEU A 254 4.30 10.70 -5.59
C LEU A 254 3.36 11.77 -5.07
N THR A 255 2.45 11.39 -4.18
CA THR A 255 1.52 12.32 -3.51
C THR A 255 1.59 12.12 -2.01
N PRO A 256 1.48 13.19 -1.19
CA PRO A 256 1.25 13.01 0.24
C PRO A 256 -0.17 12.48 0.48
N GLY A 257 -0.32 11.70 1.52
CA GLY A 257 -1.58 11.34 2.16
C GLY A 257 -1.40 11.32 3.68
N GLN A 258 -2.46 11.01 4.41
CA GLN A 258 -2.38 10.84 5.86
C GLN A 258 -2.96 9.53 6.36
N GLU A 259 -2.30 8.90 7.32
CA GLU A 259 -2.88 7.89 8.19
C GLU A 259 -3.25 8.56 9.53
N GLU A 260 -4.36 9.29 9.53
CA GLU A 260 -4.76 10.20 10.61
C GLU A 260 -6.27 10.48 10.52
N PRO A 261 -7.04 10.27 11.60
CA PRO A 261 -6.62 9.80 12.92
C PRO A 261 -6.38 8.28 13.02
N ARG A 262 -5.70 7.87 14.10
CA ARG A 262 -5.42 6.46 14.44
C ARG A 262 -5.60 6.16 15.92
N THR A 263 -6.50 5.25 16.24
CA THR A 263 -6.76 4.78 17.60
C THR A 263 -6.89 3.27 17.62
N HIS A 264 -6.58 2.65 18.76
CA HIS A 264 -6.76 1.21 18.93
C HIS A 264 -8.24 0.82 19.05
N GLU A 265 -9.10 1.78 19.35
CA GLU A 265 -10.52 1.56 19.63
C GLU A 265 -11.44 1.79 18.43
N LEU A 266 -11.13 2.76 17.55
CA LEU A 266 -11.97 3.10 16.39
C LEU A 266 -11.31 2.80 15.06
N GLY A 267 -10.05 2.36 15.05
CA GLY A 267 -9.30 1.99 13.85
C GLY A 267 -8.32 3.04 13.36
N HIS A 268 -7.62 2.69 12.29
CA HIS A 268 -6.79 3.63 11.54
C HIS A 268 -7.49 4.00 10.23
N THR A 269 -7.19 5.19 9.75
CA THR A 269 -7.84 5.80 8.60
C THR A 269 -6.79 6.20 7.59
N ILE A 270 -7.16 6.29 6.32
CA ILE A 270 -6.31 6.80 5.25
C ILE A 270 -7.05 7.96 4.60
N SER A 271 -6.33 9.03 4.27
CA SER A 271 -6.86 10.09 3.44
C SER A 271 -5.88 10.49 2.33
N VAL A 272 -6.43 10.74 1.14
CA VAL A 272 -5.66 10.98 -0.09
C VAL A 272 -6.18 12.22 -0.80
N GLY A 273 -5.27 13.03 -1.36
CA GLY A 273 -5.62 14.15 -2.24
C GLY A 273 -6.01 15.45 -1.55
N ALA A 274 -6.05 15.50 -0.22
CA ALA A 274 -6.31 16.72 0.52
C ALA A 274 -5.20 17.77 0.32
N GLU A 275 -5.58 19.03 0.15
CA GLU A 275 -4.62 20.14 -0.04
C GLU A 275 -3.77 20.48 1.21
N ARG A 276 -4.12 19.94 2.40
CA ARG A 276 -3.32 20.07 3.64
C ARG A 276 -3.53 18.87 4.57
N PHE A 277 -2.56 18.64 5.47
CA PHE A 277 -2.71 17.74 6.60
C PHE A 277 -3.85 18.20 7.51
N VAL A 278 -4.69 17.27 7.97
CA VAL A 278 -5.82 17.52 8.86
C VAL A 278 -5.61 16.73 10.14
N ARG A 279 -5.47 17.44 11.25
CA ARG A 279 -5.34 16.86 12.59
C ARG A 279 -6.00 17.77 13.62
N PHE A 280 -6.77 17.18 14.51
CA PHE A 280 -7.34 17.86 15.67
C PHE A 280 -6.79 17.20 16.94
N GLN A 281 -5.59 17.60 17.34
CA GLN A 281 -4.92 16.98 18.50
C GLN A 281 -5.73 17.09 19.79
N ASP A 282 -6.41 18.23 19.99
CA ASP A 282 -7.33 18.49 21.12
C ASP A 282 -8.76 17.97 20.88
N ASP A 283 -9.01 17.27 19.77
CA ASP A 283 -10.26 16.52 19.53
C ASP A 283 -10.06 15.20 18.77
N TYR A 284 -9.10 14.38 19.21
CA TYR A 284 -8.57 13.27 18.42
C TYR A 284 -9.56 12.13 18.11
N TYR A 285 -10.60 11.95 18.95
CA TYR A 285 -11.68 10.97 18.71
C TYR A 285 -12.74 11.43 17.70
N SER A 286 -12.70 12.69 17.22
CA SER A 286 -13.68 13.21 16.26
C SER A 286 -13.25 12.93 14.82
N TYR A 287 -13.29 11.65 14.45
CA TYR A 287 -12.94 11.16 13.11
C TYR A 287 -13.79 11.84 12.03
N ASP A 288 -15.09 12.01 12.29
CA ASP A 288 -16.04 12.69 11.41
C ASP A 288 -15.60 14.11 11.03
N ARG A 289 -15.05 14.87 12.00
CA ARG A 289 -14.56 16.23 11.73
C ARG A 289 -13.31 16.21 10.85
N VAL A 290 -12.44 15.21 11.02
CA VAL A 290 -11.26 15.04 10.15
C VAL A 290 -11.73 14.74 8.74
N PHE A 291 -12.67 13.80 8.56
CA PHE A 291 -13.21 13.44 7.25
C PHE A 291 -13.91 14.61 6.56
N ASP A 292 -14.79 15.33 7.27
CA ASP A 292 -15.42 16.55 6.74
C ASP A 292 -14.37 17.55 6.25
N ARG A 293 -13.32 17.75 7.05
CA ARG A 293 -12.28 18.70 6.67
C ARG A 293 -11.41 18.21 5.51
N VAL A 294 -11.16 16.91 5.40
CA VAL A 294 -10.49 16.30 4.24
C VAL A 294 -11.32 16.49 2.97
N HIS A 295 -12.64 16.28 3.04
CA HIS A 295 -13.55 16.50 1.91
C HIS A 295 -13.59 17.96 1.48
N GLU A 296 -13.67 18.90 2.43
CA GLU A 296 -13.57 20.35 2.15
C GLU A 296 -12.26 20.73 1.45
N LEU A 297 -11.20 19.94 1.64
CA LEU A 297 -9.89 20.09 1.01
C LEU A 297 -9.75 19.30 -0.30
N GLY A 298 -10.83 18.72 -0.80
CA GLY A 298 -10.89 17.99 -2.07
C GLY A 298 -10.39 16.55 -2.04
N GLY A 299 -10.02 16.04 -0.85
CA GLY A 299 -9.54 14.68 -0.66
C GLY A 299 -10.66 13.66 -0.46
N VAL A 300 -10.25 12.41 -0.28
CA VAL A 300 -11.09 11.27 0.11
C VAL A 300 -10.56 10.63 1.38
N SER A 301 -11.43 10.02 2.17
CA SER A 301 -11.09 9.33 3.42
C SER A 301 -11.70 7.93 3.49
N GLY A 302 -10.99 7.02 4.14
CA GLY A 302 -11.41 5.63 4.33
C GLY A 302 -10.72 4.97 5.51
N TYR A 303 -11.04 3.71 5.74
CA TYR A 303 -10.39 2.90 6.77
C TYR A 303 -9.28 2.04 6.17
N ALA A 304 -8.16 1.96 6.90
CA ALA A 304 -7.04 1.08 6.58
C ALA A 304 -7.35 -0.38 6.94
N HIS A 305 -6.47 -1.31 6.55
CA HIS A 305 -6.40 -2.70 7.06
C HIS A 305 -7.72 -3.46 7.11
N SER A 306 -8.57 -3.21 6.11
CA SER A 306 -9.92 -3.77 5.96
C SER A 306 -10.81 -3.54 7.17
N ALA A 307 -10.46 -2.55 8.00
CA ALA A 307 -11.05 -2.25 9.31
C ALA A 307 -11.05 -3.45 10.29
N MET A 308 -10.20 -4.45 10.03
CA MET A 308 -10.06 -5.65 10.86
C MET A 308 -9.13 -5.39 12.04
N SER A 309 -8.04 -4.68 11.79
CA SER A 309 -7.09 -4.31 12.83
C SER A 309 -7.62 -3.11 13.62
N PHE A 310 -7.16 -2.99 14.87
CA PHE A 310 -7.44 -1.82 15.72
C PHE A 310 -8.94 -1.50 15.87
N HIS A 311 -9.80 -2.51 15.76
CA HIS A 311 -11.25 -2.40 15.86
C HIS A 311 -11.88 -1.38 14.88
N GLY A 312 -11.31 -1.22 13.68
CA GLY A 312 -11.82 -0.27 12.67
C GLY A 312 -13.30 -0.45 12.33
N TYR A 313 -13.82 -1.67 12.44
CA TYR A 313 -15.24 -1.97 12.28
C TYR A 313 -16.17 -1.19 13.21
N ARG A 314 -15.67 -0.72 14.37
CA ARG A 314 -16.39 0.16 15.29
C ARG A 314 -16.52 1.56 14.69
N GLY A 315 -15.40 2.16 14.27
CA GLY A 315 -15.39 3.46 13.59
C GLY A 315 -16.28 3.46 12.34
N MET A 316 -16.13 2.46 11.48
CA MET A 316 -16.99 2.31 10.29
C MET A 316 -18.49 2.25 10.63
N SER A 317 -18.87 1.67 11.77
CA SER A 317 -20.28 1.61 12.19
C SER A 317 -20.87 2.99 12.50
N LEU A 318 -20.03 3.99 12.77
CA LEU A 318 -20.41 5.39 12.91
C LEU A 318 -20.29 6.13 11.58
N ASP A 319 -19.12 6.03 10.94
CA ASP A 319 -18.70 6.91 9.85
C ASP A 319 -19.34 6.54 8.51
N VAL A 320 -19.58 5.25 8.24
CA VAL A 320 -20.31 4.83 7.02
C VAL A 320 -21.76 5.28 7.07
N LEU A 321 -22.43 5.06 8.21
CA LEU A 321 -23.84 5.42 8.37
C LEU A 321 -24.07 6.93 8.29
N ALA A 322 -23.09 7.71 8.74
CA ALA A 322 -23.08 9.16 8.63
C ALA A 322 -22.66 9.68 7.23
N GLY A 323 -22.27 8.79 6.30
CA GLY A 323 -21.83 9.16 4.96
C GLY A 323 -20.50 9.92 4.93
N LYS A 324 -19.58 9.59 5.85
CA LYS A 324 -18.33 10.33 6.06
C LYS A 324 -17.10 9.69 5.41
N ILE A 325 -17.19 8.46 4.91
CA ILE A 325 -16.06 7.79 4.25
C ILE A 325 -16.40 7.42 2.80
N ASP A 326 -15.37 7.42 1.96
CA ASP A 326 -15.46 7.16 0.51
C ASP A 326 -15.02 5.73 0.16
N PHE A 327 -14.07 5.17 0.92
CA PHE A 327 -13.43 3.91 0.58
C PHE A 327 -13.11 3.03 1.79
N LEU A 328 -12.78 1.78 1.50
CA LEU A 328 -12.15 0.84 2.42
C LEU A 328 -10.91 0.22 1.76
N GLU A 329 -9.79 0.16 2.47
CA GLU A 329 -8.62 -0.61 2.07
C GLU A 329 -8.90 -2.10 2.28
N VAL A 330 -9.47 -2.77 1.27
CA VAL A 330 -9.92 -4.17 1.36
C VAL A 330 -8.82 -5.19 1.09
N MET A 331 -7.64 -4.72 0.64
CA MET A 331 -6.55 -5.58 0.22
C MET A 331 -5.21 -5.17 0.82
N GLN A 332 -4.64 -6.05 1.66
CA GLN A 332 -3.35 -5.88 2.35
C GLN A 332 -2.86 -7.22 2.92
N PHE A 333 -1.55 -7.49 2.94
CA PHE A 333 -1.02 -8.80 3.40
C PHE A 333 -1.04 -9.05 4.91
N CYS A 334 -1.22 -8.03 5.76
CA CYS A 334 -1.21 -8.17 7.22
C CYS A 334 -2.56 -8.47 7.87
N VAL A 335 -3.62 -8.69 7.09
CA VAL A 335 -4.93 -9.02 7.68
C VAL A 335 -5.07 -10.54 7.88
N PRO A 336 -5.69 -11.00 8.99
CA PRO A 336 -5.77 -12.42 9.33
C PRO A 336 -6.40 -13.30 8.24
N GLN A 337 -7.36 -12.76 7.48
CA GLN A 337 -8.15 -13.48 6.48
C GLN A 337 -7.38 -13.81 5.18
N GLY A 338 -6.19 -13.24 4.97
CA GLY A 338 -5.49 -13.28 3.69
C GLY A 338 -5.48 -11.91 3.03
N PRO A 339 -4.80 -11.74 1.89
CA PRO A 339 -4.61 -10.40 1.33
C PRO A 339 -5.91 -9.71 0.92
N LEU A 340 -7.06 -10.38 0.90
CA LEU A 340 -8.36 -9.80 0.55
C LEU A 340 -9.38 -10.11 1.66
N ALA A 341 -9.82 -9.08 2.39
CA ALA A 341 -10.81 -9.21 3.45
C ALA A 341 -12.08 -8.40 3.12
N LEU A 342 -13.20 -9.10 2.93
CA LEU A 342 -14.43 -8.52 2.37
C LEU A 342 -15.60 -8.46 3.35
N ASP A 343 -15.47 -9.01 4.55
CA ASP A 343 -16.60 -9.16 5.49
C ASP A 343 -17.20 -7.80 5.89
N HIS A 344 -16.35 -6.86 6.32
CA HIS A 344 -16.79 -5.50 6.66
C HIS A 344 -17.22 -4.72 5.41
N TYR A 345 -16.55 -4.92 4.28
CA TYR A 345 -16.89 -4.30 3.01
C TYR A 345 -18.31 -4.67 2.59
N TYR A 346 -18.56 -5.97 2.38
CA TYR A 346 -19.85 -6.50 1.92
C TYR A 346 -20.99 -6.22 2.89
N ARG A 347 -20.73 -6.19 4.20
CA ARG A 347 -21.71 -5.76 5.19
C ARG A 347 -22.28 -4.38 4.88
N PHE A 348 -21.42 -3.38 4.65
CA PHE A 348 -21.89 -2.01 4.41
C PHE A 348 -22.49 -1.84 3.01
N LEU A 349 -22.00 -2.60 2.02
CA LEU A 349 -22.66 -2.68 0.72
C LEU A 349 -24.08 -3.26 0.85
N ASP A 350 -24.26 -4.31 1.66
CA ASP A 350 -25.57 -4.92 1.95
C ASP A 350 -26.50 -3.97 2.69
N LEU A 351 -25.98 -3.03 3.49
CA LEU A 351 -26.76 -1.95 4.10
C LEU A 351 -27.15 -0.84 3.10
N GLY A 352 -26.65 -0.88 1.85
CA GLY A 352 -26.95 0.10 0.81
C GLY A 352 -25.99 1.30 0.77
N TYR A 353 -24.80 1.19 1.36
CA TYR A 353 -23.76 2.22 1.30
C TYR A 353 -22.74 1.89 0.22
N LYS A 354 -22.35 2.90 -0.57
CA LYS A 354 -21.29 2.76 -1.57
C LYS A 354 -19.95 2.94 -0.88
N LEU A 355 -18.98 2.14 -1.29
CA LEU A 355 -17.61 2.21 -0.80
C LEU A 355 -16.69 1.81 -1.94
N THR A 356 -15.71 2.65 -2.27
CA THR A 356 -14.64 2.32 -3.20
C THR A 356 -13.72 1.28 -2.56
N ALA A 357 -13.30 0.27 -3.33
CA ALA A 357 -12.29 -0.71 -2.92
C ALA A 357 -10.89 -0.21 -3.28
N LEU A 358 -10.06 0.05 -2.25
CA LEU A 358 -8.63 0.35 -2.38
C LEU A 358 -7.78 -0.75 -1.73
N GLY A 359 -6.46 -0.68 -1.90
CA GLY A 359 -5.52 -1.65 -1.35
C GLY A 359 -4.08 -1.18 -1.42
N GLY A 360 -3.34 -1.34 -0.33
CA GLY A 360 -1.99 -0.81 -0.19
C GLY A 360 -1.08 -1.79 0.52
N SER A 361 0.21 -1.50 0.46
CA SER A 361 1.23 -2.40 1.00
C SER A 361 1.42 -2.26 2.50
N ASP A 362 0.97 -1.17 3.14
CA ASP A 362 1.33 -0.78 4.52
C ASP A 362 2.84 -0.93 4.74
N PHE A 363 3.59 -0.40 3.78
CA PHE A 363 5.04 -0.46 3.79
C PHE A 363 5.58 0.49 4.87
N PRO A 364 6.55 0.07 5.72
CA PRO A 364 7.37 -1.15 5.64
C PRO A 364 6.97 -2.24 6.64
N TRP A 365 5.72 -2.33 7.10
CA TRP A 365 5.32 -3.35 8.07
C TRP A 365 4.83 -4.65 7.42
N CYS A 366 4.13 -4.53 6.29
CA CYS A 366 3.40 -5.65 5.71
C CYS A 366 4.06 -6.20 4.46
N GLY A 367 4.11 -7.53 4.39
CA GLY A 367 4.76 -8.26 3.30
C GLY A 367 4.25 -9.70 3.21
N ARG A 368 4.66 -10.40 2.15
CA ARG A 368 4.17 -11.75 1.86
C ARG A 368 4.92 -12.80 2.68
N GLY A 369 4.24 -13.89 3.02
CA GLY A 369 4.90 -15.00 3.68
C GLY A 369 5.10 -14.85 5.18
N GLN A 370 4.37 -13.97 5.88
CA GLN A 370 4.29 -14.04 7.36
C GLN A 370 3.65 -15.35 7.88
N ARG A 371 3.22 -16.24 6.98
CA ARG A 371 2.55 -17.51 7.27
C ARG A 371 3.52 -18.69 7.12
N PRO A 372 3.40 -19.74 7.95
CA PRO A 372 4.22 -20.94 7.82
C PRO A 372 4.09 -21.60 6.43
N GLY A 373 5.21 -21.89 5.78
CA GLY A 373 5.26 -22.61 4.50
C GLY A 373 5.31 -21.75 3.23
N GLU A 374 5.24 -20.41 3.36
CA GLU A 374 5.40 -19.47 2.25
C GLU A 374 6.84 -18.93 2.19
N GLU A 375 7.32 -18.53 1.01
CA GLU A 375 8.57 -17.77 0.89
C GLU A 375 8.42 -16.46 1.69
N GLN A 376 9.29 -16.25 2.67
CA GLN A 376 9.33 -15.02 3.47
C GLN A 376 9.78 -13.87 2.57
N VAL A 377 8.83 -13.15 1.98
CA VAL A 377 9.11 -11.96 1.19
C VAL A 377 8.82 -10.76 2.08
N GLY A 378 9.87 -10.03 2.44
CA GLY A 378 9.73 -8.83 3.26
C GLY A 378 8.78 -7.80 2.63
N PRO A 379 8.40 -6.77 3.41
CA PRO A 379 7.55 -5.69 2.95
C PRO A 379 8.02 -5.08 1.63
N GLN A 380 7.09 -4.90 0.69
CA GLN A 380 7.38 -4.44 -0.67
C GLN A 380 6.29 -3.48 -1.14
N ILE A 381 6.68 -2.28 -1.57
CA ILE A 381 5.75 -1.29 -2.12
C ILE A 381 4.96 -1.89 -3.29
N GLY A 382 3.64 -1.75 -3.24
CA GLY A 382 2.71 -2.23 -4.24
C GLY A 382 2.55 -3.75 -4.32
N ASP A 383 2.97 -4.55 -3.34
CA ASP A 383 2.67 -5.98 -3.38
C ASP A 383 1.15 -6.24 -3.26
N ALA A 384 0.46 -5.49 -2.42
CA ALA A 384 -0.95 -5.16 -2.54
C ALA A 384 -1.08 -3.78 -3.20
N ARG A 385 -1.96 -3.67 -4.20
CA ARG A 385 -2.18 -2.45 -4.96
C ARG A 385 -3.61 -2.40 -5.49
N PHE A 386 -4.00 -1.26 -6.01
CA PHE A 386 -5.22 -1.11 -6.82
C PHE A 386 -4.92 -0.42 -8.13
N TYR A 387 -5.83 -0.56 -9.09
CA TYR A 387 -5.81 0.21 -10.33
C TYR A 387 -6.99 1.15 -10.34
N THR A 388 -6.76 2.35 -10.85
CA THR A 388 -7.81 3.35 -11.09
C THR A 388 -7.91 3.67 -12.56
N TYR A 389 -9.12 3.69 -13.09
CA TYR A 389 -9.37 4.19 -14.44
C TYR A 389 -9.32 5.72 -14.45
N ALA A 390 -8.29 6.28 -15.08
CA ALA A 390 -8.10 7.72 -15.28
C ALA A 390 -8.25 8.13 -16.77
N GLY A 391 -8.39 7.15 -17.67
CA GLY A 391 -8.35 7.37 -19.11
C GLY A 391 -7.02 7.95 -19.58
N GLN A 392 -7.02 8.61 -20.73
CA GLN A 392 -5.83 9.27 -21.30
C GLN A 392 -6.13 10.74 -21.61
N PRO A 393 -5.17 11.67 -21.45
CA PRO A 393 -3.84 11.47 -20.85
C PRO A 393 -3.89 11.29 -19.32
N PHE A 394 -2.85 10.65 -18.75
CA PHE A 394 -2.69 10.50 -17.31
C PHE A 394 -2.50 11.84 -16.59
N SER A 395 -3.14 12.00 -15.43
CA SER A 395 -2.82 13.06 -14.47
C SER A 395 -3.32 12.70 -13.08
N PHE A 396 -2.74 13.31 -12.05
CA PHE A 396 -3.21 13.14 -10.67
C PHE A 396 -4.69 13.50 -10.50
N ALA A 397 -5.14 14.60 -11.11
CA ALA A 397 -6.54 15.04 -11.00
C ALA A 397 -7.51 13.98 -11.57
N ARG A 398 -7.24 13.46 -12.76
CA ARG A 398 -8.08 12.40 -13.37
C ARG A 398 -8.03 11.10 -12.58
N TRP A 399 -6.86 10.77 -12.03
CA TRP A 399 -6.71 9.61 -11.14
C TRP A 399 -7.55 9.77 -9.87
N LEU A 400 -7.47 10.91 -9.18
CA LEU A 400 -8.23 11.16 -7.96
C LEU A 400 -9.75 11.17 -8.23
N GLU A 401 -10.20 11.73 -9.35
CA GLU A 401 -11.61 11.64 -9.76
C GLU A 401 -12.05 10.20 -10.05
N GLY A 402 -11.17 9.36 -10.62
CA GLY A 402 -11.42 7.93 -10.76
C GLY A 402 -11.55 7.20 -9.42
N VAL A 403 -10.73 7.58 -8.42
CA VAL A 403 -10.83 7.06 -7.04
C VAL A 403 -12.16 7.47 -6.40
N LYS A 404 -12.52 8.76 -6.46
CA LYS A 404 -13.80 9.28 -5.96
C LYS A 404 -15.00 8.61 -6.61
N ALA A 405 -14.92 8.33 -7.90
CA ALA A 405 -15.98 7.66 -8.65
C ALA A 405 -16.05 6.14 -8.38
N GLY A 406 -15.05 5.56 -7.71
CA GLY A 406 -14.97 4.11 -7.48
C GLY A 406 -14.62 3.32 -8.74
N ASN A 407 -14.01 3.95 -9.75
CA ASN A 407 -13.56 3.27 -10.96
C ASN A 407 -12.26 2.48 -10.68
N THR A 408 -12.32 1.53 -9.74
CA THR A 408 -11.16 0.82 -9.22
C THR A 408 -11.33 -0.70 -9.19
N PHE A 409 -10.19 -1.40 -9.21
CA PHE A 409 -10.10 -2.78 -8.76
C PHE A 409 -8.81 -2.98 -7.96
N VAL A 410 -8.86 -3.82 -6.93
CA VAL A 410 -7.71 -4.19 -6.10
C VAL A 410 -7.07 -5.47 -6.64
N THR A 411 -5.74 -5.61 -6.54
CA THR A 411 -5.02 -6.81 -6.99
C THR A 411 -3.69 -7.06 -6.28
N THR A 412 -3.36 -8.34 -6.08
CA THR A 412 -2.01 -8.84 -5.75
C THR A 412 -1.36 -9.60 -6.91
N GLY A 413 -1.85 -9.41 -8.14
CA GLY A 413 -1.30 -10.01 -9.36
C GLY A 413 -2.28 -9.99 -10.55
N PRO A 414 -3.40 -10.73 -10.49
CA PRO A 414 -4.37 -10.82 -11.60
C PRO A 414 -4.96 -9.48 -12.01
N MET A 415 -5.22 -9.26 -13.30
CA MET A 415 -5.95 -8.06 -13.77
C MET A 415 -7.42 -8.38 -14.00
N LEU A 416 -8.30 -7.41 -13.78
CA LEU A 416 -9.74 -7.54 -13.96
C LEU A 416 -10.29 -6.44 -14.88
N ASP A 417 -11.23 -6.84 -15.73
CA ASP A 417 -12.18 -5.97 -16.43
C ASP A 417 -13.59 -6.43 -16.05
N PHE A 418 -14.45 -5.50 -15.67
CA PHE A 418 -15.80 -5.77 -15.20
C PHE A 418 -16.74 -4.67 -15.65
N GLN A 419 -17.87 -5.04 -16.24
CA GLN A 419 -18.86 -4.08 -16.70
C GLN A 419 -20.28 -4.58 -16.48
N VAL A 420 -21.18 -3.64 -16.18
CA VAL A 420 -22.63 -3.88 -16.16
C VAL A 420 -23.29 -2.88 -17.10
N ASN A 421 -23.97 -3.35 -18.14
CA ASN A 421 -24.51 -2.53 -19.23
C ASN A 421 -23.46 -1.56 -19.81
N GLY A 422 -22.21 -2.01 -19.95
CA GLY A 422 -21.08 -1.20 -20.44
C GLY A 422 -20.59 -0.11 -19.48
N ARG A 423 -21.01 -0.13 -18.21
CA ARG A 423 -20.56 0.79 -17.17
C ARG A 423 -19.48 0.16 -16.29
N LEU A 424 -18.50 0.98 -15.91
CA LEU A 424 -17.34 0.62 -15.10
C LEU A 424 -17.72 0.40 -13.62
N PRO A 425 -16.86 -0.30 -12.84
CA PRO A 425 -16.88 -0.29 -11.37
C PRO A 425 -17.15 1.11 -10.79
N GLY A 426 -17.89 1.20 -9.69
CA GLY A 426 -18.27 2.47 -9.05
C GLY A 426 -19.52 3.14 -9.65
N SER A 427 -19.90 2.79 -10.88
CA SER A 427 -21.08 3.34 -11.54
C SER A 427 -22.38 3.04 -10.80
N SER A 428 -23.36 3.93 -10.94
CA SER A 428 -24.74 3.73 -10.46
C SER A 428 -25.71 3.68 -11.62
N LEU A 429 -26.62 2.70 -11.60
CA LEU A 429 -27.59 2.45 -12.65
C LEU A 429 -28.99 2.37 -12.03
N ASP A 430 -29.88 3.28 -12.41
CA ASP A 430 -31.31 3.14 -12.08
C ASP A 430 -32.05 2.51 -13.25
N VAL A 431 -32.73 1.39 -12.99
CA VAL A 431 -33.43 0.61 -14.02
C VAL A 431 -34.87 0.32 -13.60
N LYS A 432 -35.70 -0.13 -14.55
CA LYS A 432 -37.06 -0.58 -14.24
C LYS A 432 -37.05 -2.02 -13.72
N ALA A 433 -38.04 -2.37 -12.88
CA ALA A 433 -38.27 -3.76 -12.49
C ALA A 433 -38.44 -4.65 -13.74
N GLY A 434 -37.85 -5.86 -13.70
CA GLY A 434 -37.82 -6.79 -14.82
C GLY A 434 -36.77 -6.47 -15.89
N THR A 435 -35.97 -5.40 -15.74
CA THR A 435 -34.88 -5.11 -16.69
C THR A 435 -33.83 -6.22 -16.63
N LYS A 436 -33.38 -6.68 -17.80
CA LYS A 436 -32.23 -7.59 -17.92
C LYS A 436 -30.94 -6.79 -18.00
N LEU A 437 -30.08 -6.98 -17.01
CA LEU A 437 -28.72 -6.45 -16.99
C LEU A 437 -27.80 -7.37 -17.80
N ARG A 438 -26.89 -6.79 -18.59
CA ARG A 438 -25.79 -7.49 -19.24
C ARG A 438 -24.53 -7.28 -18.43
N ILE A 439 -23.99 -8.35 -17.86
CA ILE A 439 -22.84 -8.31 -16.98
C ILE A 439 -21.71 -9.08 -17.67
N SER A 440 -20.53 -8.47 -17.77
CA SER A 440 -19.35 -9.13 -18.32
C SER A 440 -18.17 -8.96 -17.37
N ALA A 441 -17.40 -10.03 -17.20
CA ALA A 441 -16.15 -10.00 -16.47
C ALA A 441 -15.06 -10.73 -17.28
N THR A 442 -13.85 -10.16 -17.31
CA THR A 442 -12.67 -10.81 -17.87
C THR A 442 -11.50 -10.66 -16.91
N ALA A 443 -10.84 -11.78 -16.59
CA ALA A 443 -9.60 -11.80 -15.85
C ALA A 443 -8.42 -12.08 -16.79
N TYR A 444 -7.29 -11.46 -16.52
CA TYR A 444 -6.04 -11.67 -17.26
C TYR A 444 -4.91 -12.07 -16.30
N GLY A 445 -4.10 -13.04 -16.72
CA GLY A 445 -2.93 -13.50 -16.00
C GLY A 445 -1.83 -13.93 -16.97
N HIS A 446 -0.59 -13.95 -16.50
CA HIS A 446 0.52 -14.55 -17.23
C HIS A 446 0.70 -16.00 -16.76
N GLN A 447 0.39 -16.98 -17.59
CA GLN A 447 0.30 -18.40 -17.18
C GLN A 447 1.47 -18.89 -16.30
N PRO A 448 2.75 -18.58 -16.58
CA PRO A 448 3.86 -19.00 -15.72
C PRO A 448 3.94 -18.32 -14.34
N GLN A 449 3.44 -17.09 -14.19
CA GLN A 449 3.60 -16.28 -12.98
C GLN A 449 2.30 -16.04 -12.20
N ILE A 450 1.17 -15.98 -12.90
CA ILE A 450 -0.17 -15.66 -12.41
C ILE A 450 -1.15 -16.60 -13.14
N PRO A 451 -1.09 -17.92 -12.91
CA PRO A 451 -1.97 -18.89 -13.55
C PRO A 451 -3.39 -18.79 -12.96
N LEU A 452 -4.28 -18.06 -13.64
CA LEU A 452 -5.67 -17.91 -13.22
C LEU A 452 -6.32 -19.27 -12.98
N LYS A 453 -7.10 -19.35 -11.91
CA LYS A 453 -7.85 -20.54 -11.52
C LYS A 453 -9.33 -20.35 -11.74
N ARG A 454 -9.88 -19.22 -11.27
CA ARG A 454 -11.32 -18.96 -11.28
C ARG A 454 -11.63 -17.47 -11.48
N LEU A 455 -12.76 -17.19 -12.11
CA LEU A 455 -13.35 -15.86 -12.23
C LEU A 455 -14.83 -15.96 -11.83
N GLN A 456 -15.28 -15.05 -10.96
CA GLN A 456 -16.63 -15.04 -10.42
C GLN A 456 -17.28 -13.67 -10.58
N ILE A 457 -18.55 -13.66 -10.96
CA ILE A 457 -19.45 -12.51 -10.79
C ILE A 457 -20.15 -12.67 -9.45
N ILE A 458 -20.07 -11.64 -8.61
CA ILE A 458 -20.65 -11.57 -7.28
C ILE A 458 -21.81 -10.59 -7.27
N GLY A 459 -22.91 -10.94 -6.63
CA GLY A 459 -23.99 -10.02 -6.30
C GLY A 459 -24.48 -10.27 -4.88
N HIS A 460 -24.59 -9.21 -4.06
CA HIS A 460 -25.05 -9.35 -2.67
C HIS A 460 -24.29 -10.44 -1.88
N GLY A 461 -22.98 -10.50 -2.09
CA GLY A 461 -22.06 -11.43 -1.43
C GLY A 461 -22.10 -12.87 -1.97
N LYS A 462 -22.99 -13.18 -2.93
CA LYS A 462 -23.15 -14.52 -3.52
C LYS A 462 -22.54 -14.60 -4.91
N VAL A 463 -21.99 -15.77 -5.25
CA VAL A 463 -21.54 -16.06 -6.61
C VAL A 463 -22.76 -16.25 -7.50
N LEU A 464 -22.90 -15.41 -8.52
CA LEU A 464 -23.98 -15.49 -9.51
C LEU A 464 -23.56 -16.26 -10.76
N ALA A 465 -22.27 -16.18 -11.11
CA ALA A 465 -21.67 -16.95 -12.18
C ALA A 465 -20.19 -17.21 -11.85
N GLU A 466 -19.67 -18.35 -12.29
CA GLU A 466 -18.28 -18.75 -12.13
C GLU A 466 -17.80 -19.45 -13.41
N VAL A 467 -16.55 -19.23 -13.77
CA VAL A 467 -15.81 -20.06 -14.72
C VAL A 467 -14.44 -20.42 -14.13
N THR A 468 -13.96 -21.61 -14.46
CA THR A 468 -12.65 -22.10 -14.06
C THR A 468 -11.72 -22.33 -15.27
N ALA A 469 -10.40 -22.31 -15.04
CA ALA A 469 -9.42 -22.44 -16.11
C ALA A 469 -9.42 -23.81 -16.83
N GLY A 470 -10.13 -24.81 -16.30
CA GLY A 470 -10.26 -26.14 -16.91
C GLY A 470 -11.50 -26.29 -17.81
N GLU A 471 -12.38 -25.29 -17.85
CA GLU A 471 -13.61 -25.35 -18.65
C GLU A 471 -13.35 -25.06 -20.15
N PRO A 472 -14.19 -25.58 -21.06
CA PRO A 472 -14.08 -25.31 -22.49
C PRO A 472 -14.05 -23.81 -22.81
N GLY A 473 -13.08 -23.38 -23.62
CA GLY A 473 -12.92 -21.97 -24.01
C GLY A 473 -12.22 -21.08 -23.00
N GLN A 474 -11.87 -21.60 -21.81
CA GLN A 474 -11.11 -20.90 -20.78
C GLN A 474 -9.64 -21.31 -20.80
N ASN A 475 -8.74 -20.48 -20.26
CA ASN A 475 -7.37 -20.90 -20.00
C ASN A 475 -6.72 -20.10 -18.84
N PRO A 476 -5.61 -20.57 -18.24
CA PRO A 476 -5.00 -19.89 -17.10
C PRO A 476 -4.43 -18.49 -17.38
N GLY A 477 -4.39 -18.04 -18.63
CA GLY A 477 -3.97 -16.68 -19.00
C GLY A 477 -5.15 -15.72 -19.21
N ARG A 478 -6.35 -16.25 -19.43
CA ARG A 478 -7.56 -15.45 -19.61
C ARG A 478 -8.81 -16.25 -19.25
N LEU A 479 -9.62 -15.69 -18.35
CA LEU A 479 -10.96 -16.19 -18.04
C LEU A 479 -11.99 -15.14 -18.43
N SER A 480 -13.13 -15.57 -18.97
CA SER A 480 -14.23 -14.67 -19.35
C SER A 480 -15.58 -15.29 -19.03
N VAL A 481 -16.47 -14.47 -18.46
CA VAL A 481 -17.85 -14.86 -18.11
C VAL A 481 -18.81 -13.72 -18.43
N ASP A 482 -19.91 -14.06 -19.09
CA ASP A 482 -21.03 -13.16 -19.37
C ASP A 482 -22.29 -13.70 -18.68
N LEU A 483 -23.10 -12.80 -18.13
CA LEU A 483 -24.34 -13.12 -17.42
C LEU A 483 -25.43 -12.12 -17.80
N GLU A 484 -26.59 -12.62 -18.21
CA GLU A 484 -27.82 -11.82 -18.22
C GLU A 484 -28.58 -12.04 -16.90
N LEU A 485 -28.84 -10.96 -16.17
CA LEU A 485 -29.54 -11.00 -14.88
C LEU A 485 -30.78 -10.12 -14.91
N GLY A 486 -31.96 -10.72 -14.74
CA GLY A 486 -33.19 -9.98 -14.49
C GLY A 486 -33.18 -9.43 -13.05
N VAL A 487 -33.52 -8.15 -12.88
CA VAL A 487 -33.59 -7.52 -11.56
C VAL A 487 -34.99 -6.99 -11.23
N GLU A 488 -35.51 -7.43 -10.09
CA GLU A 488 -36.75 -6.92 -9.51
C GLU A 488 -36.50 -5.93 -8.36
N HIS A 489 -35.31 -6.00 -7.76
CA HIS A 489 -34.86 -5.14 -6.67
C HIS A 489 -33.42 -4.72 -6.93
N GLY A 490 -32.99 -3.62 -6.30
CA GLY A 490 -31.63 -3.13 -6.43
C GLY A 490 -30.58 -4.14 -5.94
N ILE A 491 -29.41 -4.10 -6.57
CA ILE A 491 -28.30 -5.02 -6.31
C ILE A 491 -26.95 -4.33 -6.49
N TRP A 492 -25.96 -4.68 -5.67
CA TRP A 492 -24.57 -4.36 -5.96
C TRP A 492 -23.90 -5.57 -6.62
N LEU A 493 -23.12 -5.34 -7.67
CA LEU A 493 -22.48 -6.38 -8.49
C LEU A 493 -20.98 -6.12 -8.60
N ALA A 494 -20.14 -7.14 -8.41
CA ALA A 494 -18.67 -7.03 -8.51
C ALA A 494 -18.09 -8.27 -9.21
N ALA A 495 -16.83 -8.20 -9.63
CA ALA A 495 -16.08 -9.37 -10.07
C ALA A 495 -14.91 -9.67 -9.14
N ARG A 496 -14.56 -10.95 -9.00
CA ARG A 496 -13.33 -11.38 -8.32
C ARG A 496 -12.67 -12.56 -9.03
N THR A 497 -11.36 -12.67 -8.89
CA THR A 497 -10.58 -13.76 -9.49
C THR A 497 -9.44 -14.18 -8.57
N ASP A 498 -9.00 -15.43 -8.71
CA ASP A 498 -7.82 -15.96 -8.03
C ASP A 498 -6.90 -16.72 -9.00
N ALA A 499 -5.59 -16.62 -8.76
CA ALA A 499 -4.53 -17.41 -9.38
C ALA A 499 -3.76 -18.27 -8.36
N GLY A 500 -4.17 -18.23 -7.09
CA GLY A 500 -3.54 -18.87 -5.94
C GLY A 500 -3.92 -18.17 -4.64
N VAL A 501 -3.49 -18.72 -3.50
CA VAL A 501 -3.88 -18.24 -2.15
C VAL A 501 -3.54 -16.76 -1.91
N ALA A 502 -2.44 -16.28 -2.50
CA ALA A 502 -1.94 -14.91 -2.33
C ALA A 502 -2.09 -14.04 -3.59
N GLN A 503 -2.72 -14.54 -4.65
CA GLN A 503 -2.89 -13.86 -5.94
C GLN A 503 -4.38 -13.69 -6.23
N LEU A 504 -4.93 -12.56 -5.77
CA LEU A 504 -6.36 -12.27 -5.77
C LEU A 504 -6.61 -10.91 -6.43
N ALA A 505 -7.79 -10.73 -6.99
CA ALA A 505 -8.28 -9.41 -7.39
C ALA A 505 -9.79 -9.29 -7.18
N HIS A 506 -10.25 -8.06 -6.94
CA HIS A 506 -11.67 -7.74 -6.69
C HIS A 506 -11.99 -6.32 -7.17
N THR A 507 -13.15 -6.11 -7.80
CA THR A 507 -13.56 -4.78 -8.28
C THR A 507 -14.40 -4.02 -7.27
N THR A 508 -14.32 -2.69 -7.27
CA THR A 508 -15.43 -1.88 -6.73
C THR A 508 -16.75 -2.31 -7.40
N PRO A 509 -17.88 -2.39 -6.70
CA PRO A 509 -19.14 -2.79 -7.30
C PRO A 509 -19.68 -1.78 -8.32
N VAL A 510 -20.50 -2.25 -9.24
CA VAL A 510 -21.56 -1.44 -9.87
C VAL A 510 -22.80 -1.52 -8.99
N TYR A 511 -23.43 -0.37 -8.75
CA TYR A 511 -24.61 -0.24 -7.90
C TYR A 511 -25.85 -0.08 -8.75
N VAL A 512 -26.79 -1.02 -8.66
CA VAL A 512 -28.05 -0.99 -9.42
C VAL A 512 -29.21 -0.68 -8.49
N THR A 513 -29.96 0.37 -8.77
CA THR A 513 -31.24 0.69 -8.15
C THR A 513 -32.39 0.30 -9.08
N VAL A 514 -33.56 0.02 -8.51
CA VAL A 514 -34.75 -0.37 -9.28
C VAL A 514 -35.89 0.59 -8.96
N ASN A 515 -36.35 1.33 -9.96
CA ASN A 515 -37.39 2.36 -9.82
C ASN A 515 -37.07 3.39 -8.70
N GLY A 516 -35.81 3.76 -8.54
CA GLY A 516 -35.36 4.66 -7.47
C GLY A 516 -35.25 4.03 -6.08
N ASP A 517 -35.58 2.75 -5.90
CA ASP A 517 -35.33 2.02 -4.67
C ASP A 517 -33.84 1.62 -4.55
N GLY A 518 -33.31 1.62 -3.33
CA GLY A 518 -31.90 1.39 -3.07
C GLY A 518 -31.40 -0.01 -3.45
N PHE A 519 -30.09 -0.22 -3.33
CA PHE A 519 -29.42 -1.49 -3.67
C PHE A 519 -29.13 -2.39 -2.45
N HIS A 520 -29.70 -2.05 -1.29
CA HIS A 520 -29.49 -2.80 -0.05
C HIS A 520 -29.95 -4.25 -0.20
N ASN A 521 -29.23 -5.17 0.43
CA ASN A 521 -29.55 -6.58 0.41
C ASN A 521 -30.69 -6.89 1.39
N ARG A 522 -31.92 -6.85 0.89
CA ARG A 522 -33.14 -7.12 1.69
C ARG A 522 -33.08 -8.43 2.48
N ALA A 523 -32.44 -9.47 1.93
CA ALA A 523 -32.32 -10.77 2.58
C ALA A 523 -31.34 -10.76 3.77
N ASN A 524 -30.30 -9.92 3.73
CA ASN A 524 -29.27 -9.84 4.76
C ASN A 524 -29.37 -8.59 5.65
N LEU A 525 -30.29 -7.67 5.33
CA LEU A 525 -30.41 -6.37 5.98
C LEU A 525 -30.56 -6.46 7.50
N ALA A 526 -31.46 -7.31 7.99
CA ALA A 526 -31.72 -7.43 9.42
C ALA A 526 -30.51 -7.98 10.21
N PRO A 527 -29.87 -9.10 9.82
CA PRO A 527 -28.61 -9.53 10.42
C PRO A 527 -27.51 -8.45 10.42
N GLN A 528 -27.37 -7.67 9.34
CA GLN A 528 -26.35 -6.62 9.29
C GLN A 528 -26.69 -5.42 10.20
N ILE A 529 -27.96 -5.07 10.34
CA ILE A 529 -28.41 -4.07 11.31
C ILE A 529 -28.07 -4.52 12.73
N GLU A 530 -28.41 -5.76 13.11
CA GLU A 530 -28.13 -6.27 14.45
C GLU A 530 -26.63 -6.36 14.74
N LEU A 531 -25.83 -6.78 13.76
CA LEU A 531 -24.37 -6.79 13.90
C LEU A 531 -23.81 -5.38 14.11
N THR A 532 -24.31 -4.40 13.35
CA THR A 532 -23.87 -3.00 13.47
C THR A 532 -24.24 -2.42 14.84
N LYS A 533 -25.45 -2.72 15.35
CA LYS A 533 -25.85 -2.34 16.72
C LYS A 533 -24.94 -2.94 17.79
N ARG A 534 -24.50 -4.19 17.63
CA ARG A 534 -23.52 -4.77 18.56
C ARG A 534 -22.21 -3.99 18.59
N TYR A 535 -21.69 -3.58 17.43
CA TYR A 535 -20.48 -2.76 17.39
C TYR A 535 -20.68 -1.35 17.94
N LEU A 536 -21.86 -0.75 17.76
CA LEU A 536 -22.22 0.50 18.43
C LEU A 536 -22.28 0.36 19.95
N GLN A 537 -22.76 -0.79 20.44
CA GLN A 537 -22.72 -1.10 21.87
C GLN A 537 -21.28 -1.27 22.38
N GLU A 538 -20.40 -1.93 21.63
CA GLU A 538 -18.99 -2.01 21.99
C GLU A 538 -18.34 -0.62 22.15
N ILE A 539 -18.71 0.36 21.32
CA ILE A 539 -18.25 1.75 21.45
C ILE A 539 -18.72 2.36 22.78
N ARG A 540 -19.96 2.11 23.21
CA ARG A 540 -20.45 2.56 24.53
C ARG A 540 -19.68 1.89 25.68
N ASP A 541 -19.33 0.62 25.52
CA ASP A 541 -18.63 -0.15 26.55
C ASP A 541 -17.18 0.33 26.76
N LEU A 542 -16.58 1.03 25.78
CA LEU A 542 -15.28 1.70 25.92
C LEU A 542 -15.28 2.74 27.06
N PHE A 543 -16.43 3.34 27.40
CA PHE A 543 -16.53 4.30 28.50
C PHE A 543 -16.60 3.65 29.88
N ASN A 544 -16.97 2.38 29.93
CA ASN A 544 -17.26 1.67 31.19
C ASN A 544 -16.13 0.73 31.60
N SER A 545 -15.22 0.39 30.69
CA SER A 545 -14.08 -0.48 30.96
C SER A 545 -12.90 0.33 31.51
N PRO A 546 -12.46 0.11 32.77
CA PRO A 546 -11.17 0.65 33.20
C PRO A 546 -10.08 -0.03 32.38
N ALA A 547 -9.16 0.74 31.80
CA ALA A 547 -8.05 0.19 31.02
C ALA A 547 -7.38 -0.98 31.77
N SER A 548 -7.35 -2.14 31.12
CA SER A 548 -6.69 -3.35 31.59
C SER A 548 -5.22 -3.09 31.86
N ARG A 549 -4.58 -3.96 32.67
CA ARG A 549 -3.14 -3.81 32.99
C ARG A 549 -2.25 -3.88 31.74
N ASP A 550 -2.64 -4.67 30.73
CA ASP A 550 -1.93 -4.78 29.46
C ASP A 550 -2.20 -3.57 28.55
N GLU A 551 -3.44 -3.03 28.56
CA GLU A 551 -3.72 -1.71 27.96
C GLU A 551 -2.91 -0.61 28.62
N ARG A 552 -2.64 -0.65 29.94
CA ARG A 552 -1.76 0.32 30.63
C ARG A 552 -0.30 0.25 30.23
N GLN A 553 0.17 -0.91 29.76
CA GLN A 553 1.53 -1.06 29.26
C GLN A 553 1.63 -0.73 27.76
N ALA A 554 0.54 -0.91 26.99
CA ALA A 554 0.35 -0.43 25.62
C ALA A 554 -0.02 1.08 25.54
N LEU A 555 -0.50 1.68 26.63
CA LEU A 555 -0.93 3.08 26.81
C LEU A 555 0.19 4.12 26.64
N ARG A 556 1.35 3.73 26.10
CA ARG A 556 2.35 4.70 25.61
C ARG A 556 1.92 5.36 24.30
N SER A 557 0.95 4.82 23.55
CA SER A 557 0.51 5.37 22.25
C SER A 557 -0.90 5.97 22.19
N THR A 558 -1.86 5.56 23.05
CA THR A 558 -3.29 5.96 22.89
C THR A 558 -4.02 6.05 24.24
N PRO A 559 -4.26 7.23 24.84
CA PRO A 559 -5.10 7.38 26.03
C PRO A 559 -6.55 6.96 25.75
N SER A 560 -7.17 6.29 26.73
CA SER A 560 -8.59 5.87 26.67
C SER A 560 -9.53 7.04 26.32
N PRO A 561 -10.63 6.81 25.57
CA PRO A 561 -11.64 7.84 25.29
C PRO A 561 -12.23 8.45 26.58
N ALA A 562 -12.25 7.69 27.67
CA ALA A 562 -12.74 8.16 28.97
C ALA A 562 -11.85 9.25 29.59
N LEU A 563 -10.59 9.33 29.16
CA LEU A 563 -9.62 10.33 29.64
C LEU A 563 -9.63 11.61 28.79
N TYR A 564 -10.51 11.68 27.79
CA TYR A 564 -10.49 12.74 26.80
C TYR A 564 -11.67 13.71 26.92
N PRO A 565 -11.42 15.02 27.18
CA PRO A 565 -12.49 15.99 27.37
C PRO A 565 -13.50 16.03 26.21
N GLY A 566 -14.75 15.71 26.53
CA GLY A 566 -15.87 15.74 25.59
C GLY A 566 -15.96 14.59 24.59
N ALA A 567 -14.98 13.66 24.53
CA ALA A 567 -15.04 12.51 23.62
C ALA A 567 -16.26 11.63 23.90
N ARG A 568 -16.55 11.36 25.19
CA ARG A 568 -17.72 10.58 25.61
C ARG A 568 -19.03 11.17 25.06
N ALA A 569 -19.31 12.44 25.38
CA ALA A 569 -20.54 13.09 24.95
C ALA A 569 -20.68 13.15 23.42
N ARG A 570 -19.56 13.31 22.68
CA ARG A 570 -19.55 13.30 21.22
C ARG A 570 -19.86 11.91 20.66
N LEU A 571 -19.16 10.88 21.13
CA LEU A 571 -19.36 9.50 20.68
C LEU A 571 -20.75 8.97 21.06
N GLU A 572 -21.27 9.28 22.26
CA GLU A 572 -22.65 8.92 22.65
C GLU A 572 -23.68 9.52 21.68
N ARG A 573 -23.52 10.78 21.29
CA ARG A 573 -24.38 11.42 20.28
C ARG A 573 -24.26 10.72 18.92
N ARG A 574 -23.03 10.47 18.44
CA ARG A 574 -22.81 9.80 17.16
C ARG A 574 -23.37 8.38 17.12
N VAL A 575 -23.29 7.65 18.24
CA VAL A 575 -23.93 6.34 18.38
C VAL A 575 -25.45 6.47 18.26
N ALA A 576 -26.07 7.46 18.92
CA ALA A 576 -27.51 7.68 18.81
C ALA A 576 -27.96 8.04 17.38
N GLU A 577 -27.18 8.87 16.67
CA GLU A 577 -27.41 9.20 15.25
C GLU A 577 -27.30 7.94 14.36
N ALA A 578 -26.29 7.11 14.58
CA ALA A 578 -26.11 5.84 13.89
C ALA A 578 -27.27 4.86 14.14
N GLU A 579 -27.75 4.73 15.38
CA GLU A 579 -28.90 3.91 15.73
C GLU A 579 -30.19 4.40 15.05
N ALA A 580 -30.43 5.72 15.03
CA ALA A 580 -31.56 6.29 14.30
C ALA A 580 -31.51 5.92 12.82
N LYS A 581 -30.32 5.96 12.21
CA LYS A 581 -30.13 5.57 10.80
C LYS A 581 -30.42 4.09 10.55
N LEU A 582 -30.06 3.22 11.49
CA LEU A 582 -30.37 1.79 11.40
C LEU A 582 -31.87 1.51 11.52
N GLU A 583 -32.61 2.28 12.32
CA GLU A 583 -34.08 2.16 12.38
C GLU A 583 -34.75 2.63 11.08
N GLU A 584 -34.25 3.70 10.44
CA GLU A 584 -34.71 4.10 9.10
C GLU A 584 -34.54 2.98 8.07
N LEU A 585 -33.38 2.30 8.09
CA LEU A 585 -33.11 1.18 7.18
C LEU A 585 -34.01 -0.02 7.46
N ARG A 586 -34.30 -0.30 8.74
CA ARG A 586 -35.21 -1.38 9.13
C ARG A 586 -36.62 -1.18 8.57
N GLY A 587 -37.06 0.07 8.40
CA GLY A 587 -38.35 0.41 7.77
C GLY A 587 -38.41 0.17 6.26
N ARG A 588 -37.27 -0.06 5.58
CA ARG A 588 -37.18 -0.28 4.12
C ARG A 588 -37.25 -1.76 3.71
N ARG A 589 -37.47 -2.66 4.67
CA ARG A 589 -37.40 -4.11 4.52
C ARG A 589 -38.30 -4.66 3.41
#